data_AF-A0A847H1A3-F1
#
_entry.id   AF-A0A847H1A3-F1
#
_cell.length_a   1.000
_cell.length_b   1.000
_cell.length_c   1.000
_cell.angle_alpha   90.00
_cell.angle_beta   90.00
_cell.angle_gamma   90.00
#
_symmetry.space_group_name_H-M   'P 1'
#
loop_
_entity.id
_entity.type
_entity.pdbx_description
1 polymer ?
#
loop_
_entity_poly.entity_id
_entity_poly.type
_entity_poly.pdbx_seq_one_letter_code
_entity_poly.pdbx_strand_id
1 'polypeptide(L)'
;MRWTTFRKFNRDCLNEASNWGHHNWWFHSRTGAWDSAHCAWKPFQDQHVRSAGLARMNDLLEPQMGWWSLNGPGPRHRRQYLDETEYWMAKNMALDAPMSLGGLSVGGAPANARAMDMLTVIGWYEQHRLANYFDQATIDRVREPGRDFRLRLSDGGAWQFTPVEYLPHKAVVSGTEPAQWTVDNRCGQQPFRVRIEVLQSPLPPDPAAPRPIIDFSDTSLIASRNCAANVTQEILTETADVRGGPRNLRIRAVNRNAFSVGAWTSLGTSYGFPYRDIGACSGVGLWVKGDGSRAVLNVQLRTDAMFGAAISEHYVDLDFTGWRYCELPFRERDSDRAFGLKWPYVRGAGYELCHRDLQTARVSEINLLLNQIPAKGQVDVTIGPIVGMTAVDTTLRDVALTVNGKPLRVPVAISSGDLLELDEDGVGVHYDQRGALRSRFQPECPEGIPVLNAGINHLAFSCVSPGAAPGRAIVTAVALGEPFGTRAADVDWSKLRYECDMPRVITRFDGRDNCWTSVLRDEGGASPGDRATLEFDIAVEQIGANKVKPMLVVNGRELSMPAVMASGQILRCRGERSWTLVEKGQALLKGEFAEPLPALAKGVNRLQLRCDELGGADCRISVSCVKVYGR
;
A
#
# COMPACT_ATOMS: atom_id res chain seq x y z
N MET A 1 35.32 7.78 -11.89
CA MET A 1 34.35 8.81 -11.45
C MET A 1 34.20 8.85 -9.92
N ARG A 2 33.72 7.78 -9.24
CA ARG A 2 33.46 7.78 -7.78
C ARG A 2 34.67 8.17 -6.91
N TRP A 3 35.83 7.55 -7.14
CA TRP A 3 37.08 7.89 -6.41
C TRP A 3 37.48 9.35 -6.56
N THR A 4 37.38 9.90 -7.78
CA THR A 4 37.70 11.30 -8.06
C THR A 4 36.81 12.26 -7.27
N THR A 5 35.54 11.91 -7.05
CA THR A 5 34.64 12.67 -6.19
C THR A 5 35.01 12.49 -4.71
N PHE A 6 35.25 11.26 -4.26
CA PHE A 6 35.56 10.97 -2.86
C PHE A 6 36.80 11.72 -2.35
N ARG A 7 37.88 11.81 -3.15
CA ARG A 7 39.10 12.56 -2.80
C ARG A 7 38.90 14.06 -2.56
N LYS A 8 37.75 14.63 -2.94
CA LYS A 8 37.45 16.05 -2.74
C LYS A 8 36.89 16.34 -1.35
N PHE A 9 36.50 15.32 -0.59
CA PHE A 9 36.02 15.50 0.78
C PHE A 9 37.22 15.71 1.72
N ASN A 10 37.23 16.86 2.39
CA ASN A 10 38.23 17.21 3.42
C ASN A 10 37.66 17.08 4.85
N ARG A 11 36.50 16.44 4.99
CA ARG A 11 35.80 16.17 6.26
C ARG A 11 35.25 14.75 6.23
N ASP A 12 34.99 14.21 7.41
CA ASP A 12 34.30 12.93 7.55
C ASP A 12 32.98 12.98 6.78
N CYS A 13 32.76 11.98 5.92
CA CYS A 13 31.57 11.88 5.11
C CYS A 13 30.92 10.51 5.30
N LEU A 14 29.59 10.51 5.44
CA LEU A 14 28.81 9.30 5.24
C LEU A 14 28.68 9.09 3.74
N ASN A 15 29.19 7.96 3.26
CA ASN A 15 29.18 7.59 1.86
C ASN A 15 28.42 6.28 1.66
N GLU A 16 27.63 6.28 0.59
CA GLU A 16 26.63 5.28 0.25
C GLU A 16 26.60 5.13 -1.28
N ALA A 17 26.26 3.94 -1.77
CA ALA A 17 25.86 3.77 -3.17
C ALA A 17 24.93 2.55 -3.36
N SER A 18 24.06 2.66 -4.37
CA SER A 18 23.20 1.58 -4.85
C SER A 18 23.94 0.38 -5.46
N ASN A 19 25.23 0.53 -5.80
CA ASN A 19 26.09 -0.55 -6.29
C ASN A 19 27.43 -0.52 -5.56
N TRP A 20 27.80 -1.64 -4.95
CA TRP A 20 29.06 -1.83 -4.23
C TRP A 20 29.76 -3.11 -4.69
N GLY A 21 31.09 -3.16 -4.55
CA GLY A 21 31.91 -4.28 -4.98
C GLY A 21 33.40 -4.05 -4.78
N HIS A 22 34.21 -4.93 -5.36
CA HIS A 22 35.66 -4.98 -5.13
C HIS A 22 36.39 -3.65 -5.35
N HIS A 23 35.91 -2.79 -6.26
CA HIS A 23 36.55 -1.53 -6.61
C HIS A 23 36.14 -0.32 -5.76
N ASN A 24 35.14 -0.44 -4.89
CA ASN A 24 34.60 0.69 -4.13
C ASN A 24 34.24 0.41 -2.67
N TRP A 25 34.40 -0.82 -2.17
CA TRP A 25 34.01 -1.18 -0.80
C TRP A 25 34.64 -0.26 0.28
N TRP A 26 35.91 0.12 0.12
CA TRP A 26 36.73 0.80 1.14
C TRP A 26 36.37 2.27 1.40
N PHE A 27 35.47 2.87 0.61
CA PHE A 27 34.97 4.22 0.89
C PHE A 27 33.48 4.26 1.21
N HIS A 28 32.82 3.11 1.38
CA HIS A 28 31.43 3.06 1.86
C HIS A 28 31.39 3.03 3.39
N SER A 29 30.54 3.89 3.96
CA SER A 29 30.24 3.88 5.40
C SER A 29 29.02 3.04 5.74
N ARG A 30 28.17 2.78 4.74
CA ARG A 30 26.91 2.03 4.85
C ARG A 30 26.57 1.33 3.54
N THR A 31 25.87 0.20 3.61
CA THR A 31 25.44 -0.57 2.43
C THR A 31 24.00 -1.10 2.60
N GLY A 32 23.42 -1.54 1.49
CA GLY A 32 22.08 -2.15 1.48
C GLY A 32 21.02 -1.39 0.71
N ALA A 33 21.30 -0.28 0.02
CA ALA A 33 20.28 0.50 -0.69
C ALA A 33 19.55 -0.30 -1.78
N TRP A 34 18.23 -0.34 -1.67
CA TRP A 34 17.31 -0.63 -2.77
C TRP A 34 16.42 0.59 -3.05
N ASP A 35 15.77 0.61 -4.21
CA ASP A 35 14.71 1.57 -4.52
C ASP A 35 13.32 1.04 -4.12
N SER A 36 12.32 1.92 -3.97
CA SER A 36 10.96 1.55 -3.55
C SER A 36 10.25 0.56 -4.48
N ALA A 37 9.39 -0.29 -3.90
CA ALA A 37 8.50 -1.18 -4.64
C ALA A 37 7.30 -0.47 -5.31
N HIS A 38 6.84 -1.03 -6.43
CA HIS A 38 5.58 -0.71 -7.12
C HIS A 38 4.49 -1.78 -6.92
N CYS A 39 4.84 -2.96 -6.38
CA CYS A 39 3.91 -4.01 -5.96
C CYS A 39 4.51 -4.83 -4.81
N ALA A 40 3.72 -5.66 -4.13
CA ALA A 40 4.18 -6.55 -3.06
C ALA A 40 5.06 -5.86 -1.99
N TRP A 41 4.67 -4.65 -1.56
CA TRP A 41 5.45 -3.78 -0.68
C TRP A 41 5.95 -4.46 0.60
N LYS A 42 5.09 -5.24 1.28
CA LYS A 42 5.44 -5.85 2.58
C LYS A 42 6.45 -7.02 2.42
N PRO A 43 6.23 -8.01 1.54
CA PRO A 43 7.26 -9.03 1.26
C PRO A 43 8.57 -8.46 0.71
N PHE A 44 8.50 -7.43 -0.14
CA PHE A 44 9.69 -6.71 -0.62
C PHE A 44 10.49 -6.12 0.55
N GLN A 45 9.81 -5.47 1.49
CA GLN A 45 10.43 -4.92 2.68
C GLN A 45 11.08 -6.00 3.56
N ASP A 46 10.43 -7.15 3.75
CA ASP A 46 11.01 -8.24 4.53
C ASP A 46 12.29 -8.79 3.90
N GLN A 47 12.28 -8.94 2.58
CA GLN A 47 13.48 -9.37 1.86
C GLN A 47 14.59 -8.32 1.96
N HIS A 48 14.22 -7.04 1.87
CA HIS A 48 15.17 -5.95 1.96
C HIS A 48 15.81 -5.90 3.35
N VAL A 49 15.02 -5.93 4.42
CA VAL A 49 15.54 -5.95 5.80
C VAL A 49 16.44 -7.16 6.03
N ARG A 50 16.05 -8.34 5.53
CA ARG A 50 16.91 -9.53 5.59
C ARG A 50 18.24 -9.31 4.87
N SER A 51 18.21 -8.71 3.69
CA SER A 51 19.42 -8.42 2.89
C SER A 51 20.30 -7.37 3.57
N ALA A 52 19.72 -6.24 3.98
CA ALA A 52 20.43 -5.14 4.62
C ALA A 52 21.01 -5.53 5.98
N GLY A 53 20.31 -6.35 6.76
CA GLY A 53 20.82 -6.87 8.04
C GLY A 53 22.12 -7.66 7.92
N LEU A 54 22.39 -8.27 6.75
CA LEU A 54 23.66 -8.96 6.49
C LEU A 54 24.84 -7.98 6.42
N ALA A 55 24.64 -6.71 6.08
CA ALA A 55 25.73 -5.72 6.03
C ALA A 55 26.41 -5.57 7.40
N ARG A 56 25.61 -5.45 8.47
CA ARG A 56 26.13 -5.34 9.84
C ARG A 56 26.86 -6.60 10.28
N MET A 57 26.31 -7.77 9.91
CA MET A 57 26.82 -9.07 10.37
C MET A 57 28.05 -9.58 9.59
N ASN A 58 28.07 -9.37 8.27
CA ASN A 58 29.09 -9.94 7.39
C ASN A 58 30.15 -8.91 6.98
N ASP A 59 29.74 -7.67 6.74
CA ASP A 59 30.59 -6.63 6.16
C ASP A 59 31.11 -5.63 7.20
N LEU A 60 30.62 -5.71 8.44
CA LEU A 60 30.90 -4.76 9.53
C LEU A 60 30.56 -3.30 9.15
N LEU A 61 29.56 -3.12 8.29
CA LEU A 61 29.02 -1.82 7.87
C LEU A 61 27.60 -1.64 8.37
N GLU A 62 27.25 -0.42 8.75
CA GLU A 62 25.87 -0.13 9.16
C GLU A 62 24.91 -0.26 7.96
N PRO A 63 23.72 -0.85 8.16
CA PRO A 63 22.74 -0.98 7.10
C PRO A 63 22.15 0.38 6.73
N GLN A 64 21.58 0.48 5.54
CA GLN A 64 20.72 1.57 5.14
C GLN A 64 19.68 1.06 4.12
N MET A 65 18.46 1.55 4.25
CA MET A 65 17.33 1.06 3.47
C MET A 65 17.23 1.71 2.08
N GLY A 66 18.15 2.56 1.64
CA GLY A 66 18.12 3.13 0.29
C GLY A 66 17.01 4.17 0.04
N TRP A 67 16.55 4.25 -1.22
CA TRP A 67 15.72 5.35 -1.75
C TRP A 67 14.25 4.96 -1.84
N TRP A 68 13.46 5.43 -0.88
CA TRP A 68 12.04 5.15 -0.82
C TRP A 68 11.22 6.33 -1.31
N SER A 69 10.22 6.04 -2.13
CA SER A 69 9.29 7.04 -2.67
C SER A 69 7.90 6.81 -2.10
N LEU A 70 7.12 7.89 -1.96
CA LEU A 70 5.72 7.83 -1.56
C LEU A 70 4.86 7.64 -2.82
N ASN A 71 4.71 6.39 -3.24
CA ASN A 71 4.28 6.06 -4.59
C ASN A 71 2.80 6.37 -4.85
N GLY A 72 2.54 7.17 -5.88
CA GLY A 72 1.21 7.40 -6.44
C GLY A 72 0.78 6.25 -7.36
N PRO A 73 -0.42 6.31 -7.95
CA PRO A 73 -0.86 5.32 -8.92
C PRO A 73 -0.12 5.50 -10.26
N GLY A 74 0.38 4.42 -10.85
CA GLY A 74 0.86 4.37 -12.23
C GLY A 74 -0.14 3.69 -13.16
N PRO A 75 0.17 3.46 -14.45
CA PRO A 75 -0.72 2.72 -15.36
C PRO A 75 -0.90 1.24 -14.97
N ARG A 76 0.14 0.60 -14.41
CA ARG A 76 0.17 -0.85 -14.08
C ARG A 76 0.39 -1.15 -12.61
N HIS A 77 0.20 -0.18 -11.72
CA HIS A 77 0.19 -0.40 -10.28
C HIS A 77 -0.71 0.62 -9.58
N ARG A 78 -1.31 0.19 -8.47
CA ARG A 78 -2.01 1.09 -7.54
C ARG A 78 -1.04 1.96 -6.76
N ARG A 79 -1.57 3.00 -6.13
CA ARG A 79 -0.81 3.79 -5.17
C ARG A 79 -0.38 2.92 -3.98
N GLN A 80 0.68 3.34 -3.31
CA GLN A 80 1.06 2.79 -2.02
C GLN A 80 0.01 3.17 -0.96
N TYR A 81 -0.32 2.23 -0.09
CA TYR A 81 -1.20 2.45 1.04
C TYR A 81 -0.45 2.96 2.27
N LEU A 82 -1.19 3.63 3.17
CA LEU A 82 -0.60 4.13 4.40
C LEU A 82 -0.06 2.99 5.27
N ASP A 83 -0.74 1.84 5.32
CA ASP A 83 -0.27 0.67 6.08
C ASP A 83 0.99 0.04 5.50
N GLU A 84 1.24 0.19 4.20
CA GLU A 84 2.49 -0.28 3.59
C GLU A 84 3.67 0.64 3.95
N THR A 85 3.43 1.95 4.03
CA THR A 85 4.40 2.89 4.62
C THR A 85 4.63 2.57 6.09
N GLU A 86 3.57 2.29 6.84
CA GLU A 86 3.67 1.97 8.27
C GLU A 86 4.41 0.65 8.51
N TYR A 87 4.15 -0.37 7.69
CA TYR A 87 4.91 -1.62 7.69
C TYR A 87 6.40 -1.38 7.41
N TRP A 88 6.71 -0.63 6.36
CA TRP A 88 8.09 -0.25 6.02
C TRP A 88 8.80 0.40 7.21
N MET A 89 8.15 1.37 7.84
CA MET A 89 8.70 2.10 8.99
C MET A 89 8.87 1.24 10.23
N ALA A 90 7.93 0.31 10.50
CA ALA A 90 8.06 -0.64 11.59
C ALA A 90 9.28 -1.54 11.42
N LYS A 91 9.48 -2.09 10.22
CA LYS A 91 10.63 -2.96 9.93
C LYS A 91 11.95 -2.19 9.88
N ASN A 92 11.92 -0.93 9.41
CA ASN A 92 13.10 -0.07 9.43
C ASN A 92 13.52 0.32 10.86
N MET A 93 12.55 0.67 11.72
CA MET A 93 12.80 0.89 13.16
C MET A 93 13.43 -0.34 13.78
N ALA A 94 12.88 -1.52 13.53
CA ALA A 94 13.40 -2.75 14.12
C ALA A 94 14.82 -3.09 13.65
N LEU A 95 15.15 -2.87 12.36
CA LEU A 95 16.52 -3.04 11.88
C LEU A 95 17.51 -2.05 12.52
N ASP A 96 17.00 -0.94 13.05
CA ASP A 96 17.75 0.24 13.43
C ASP A 96 18.61 0.75 12.28
N ALA A 97 17.94 1.10 11.17
CA ALA A 97 18.58 1.59 9.96
C ALA A 97 18.03 2.97 9.52
N PRO A 98 18.88 3.83 8.97
CA PRO A 98 18.44 5.02 8.25
C PRO A 98 17.81 4.63 6.91
N MET A 99 17.00 5.54 6.38
CA MET A 99 16.47 5.48 5.03
C MET A 99 16.55 6.85 4.38
N SER A 100 16.37 6.90 3.07
CA SER A 100 16.27 8.15 2.35
C SER A 100 14.96 8.25 1.60
N LEU A 101 14.40 9.46 1.56
CA LEU A 101 13.16 9.75 0.86
C LEU A 101 13.44 10.40 -0.50
N GLY A 102 12.95 9.78 -1.57
CA GLY A 102 12.97 10.29 -2.94
C GLY A 102 11.58 10.77 -3.40
N GLY A 103 11.55 11.45 -4.55
CA GLY A 103 10.29 11.79 -5.22
C GLY A 103 9.46 12.91 -4.57
N LEU A 104 10.03 13.66 -3.62
CA LEU A 104 9.40 14.81 -2.98
C LEU A 104 10.00 16.12 -3.48
N SER A 105 9.15 17.11 -3.73
CA SER A 105 9.56 18.47 -4.10
C SER A 105 8.87 19.49 -3.21
N VAL A 106 9.62 20.52 -2.79
CA VAL A 106 9.06 21.61 -2.00
C VAL A 106 8.08 22.40 -2.88
N GLY A 107 6.82 22.47 -2.47
CA GLY A 107 5.77 23.21 -3.18
C GLY A 107 5.11 22.48 -4.35
N GLY A 108 5.52 21.25 -4.68
CA GLY A 108 4.86 20.41 -5.68
C GLY A 108 3.69 19.60 -5.09
N ALA A 109 2.69 19.29 -5.92
CA ALA A 109 1.67 18.32 -5.55
C ALA A 109 2.27 16.91 -5.62
N PRO A 110 2.28 16.14 -4.51
CA PRO A 110 2.85 14.80 -4.51
C PRO A 110 2.03 13.85 -5.38
N ALA A 111 2.68 12.85 -6.00
CA ALA A 111 2.01 11.85 -6.82
C ALA A 111 0.94 11.09 -6.01
N ASN A 112 1.29 10.70 -4.79
CA ASN A 112 0.35 10.23 -3.77
C ASN A 112 -0.16 11.40 -2.94
N ALA A 113 -1.46 11.67 -2.98
CA ALA A 113 -2.06 12.78 -2.25
C ALA A 113 -2.10 12.56 -0.73
N ARG A 114 -1.83 11.33 -0.24
CA ARG A 114 -1.62 11.02 1.19
C ARG A 114 -0.16 11.17 1.65
N ALA A 115 0.71 11.81 0.85
CA ALA A 115 2.13 11.94 1.20
C ALA A 115 2.35 12.60 2.58
N MET A 116 1.51 13.55 2.99
CA MET A 116 1.62 14.17 4.32
C MET A 116 1.21 13.22 5.44
N ASP A 117 0.19 12.38 5.25
CA ASP A 117 -0.16 11.29 6.19
C ASP A 117 1.03 10.33 6.35
N MET A 118 1.62 9.94 5.22
CA MET A 118 2.77 9.05 5.19
C MET A 118 4.00 9.66 5.86
N LEU A 119 4.31 10.93 5.60
CA LEU A 119 5.41 11.66 6.27
C LEU A 119 5.18 11.78 7.77
N THR A 120 3.92 11.91 8.20
CA THR A 120 3.57 11.94 9.62
C THR A 120 3.87 10.59 10.28
N VAL A 121 3.45 9.48 9.66
CA VAL A 121 3.79 8.12 10.13
C VAL A 121 5.30 7.89 10.12
N ILE A 122 5.99 8.27 9.05
CA ILE A 122 7.46 8.20 8.98
C ILE A 122 8.10 8.96 10.14
N GLY A 123 7.61 10.17 10.41
CA GLY A 123 8.06 11.00 11.53
C GLY A 123 7.88 10.32 12.88
N TRP A 124 6.71 9.74 13.14
CA TRP A 124 6.45 8.99 14.38
C TRP A 124 7.47 7.88 14.56
N TYR A 125 7.60 6.97 13.61
CA TYR A 125 8.52 5.84 13.77
C TYR A 125 9.99 6.28 13.84
N GLU A 126 10.42 7.20 12.99
CA GLU A 126 11.83 7.61 12.95
C GLU A 126 12.25 8.37 14.22
N GLN A 127 11.39 9.24 14.75
CA GLN A 127 11.67 9.92 16.02
C GLN A 127 11.74 8.93 17.18
N HIS A 128 10.84 7.94 17.25
CA HIS A 128 10.85 6.92 18.30
C HIS A 128 12.07 5.99 18.20
N ARG A 129 12.52 5.68 16.97
CA ARG A 129 13.76 4.94 16.71
C ARG A 129 14.96 5.72 17.24
N LEU A 130 15.09 6.98 16.84
CA LEU A 130 16.20 7.84 17.27
C LEU A 130 16.18 8.13 18.78
N ALA A 131 15.00 8.13 19.40
CA ALA A 131 14.83 8.34 20.82
C ALA A 131 15.13 7.09 21.67
N ASN A 132 15.31 5.91 21.06
CA ASN A 132 15.30 4.62 21.76
C ASN A 132 14.08 4.47 22.67
N TYR A 133 12.89 4.85 22.18
CA TYR A 133 11.71 4.97 23.05
C TYR A 133 11.24 3.62 23.62
N PHE A 134 11.31 2.54 22.83
CA PHE A 134 10.83 1.22 23.22
C PHE A 134 11.95 0.30 23.67
N ASP A 135 11.65 -0.61 24.60
CA ASP A 135 12.59 -1.65 25.03
C ASP A 135 12.87 -2.69 23.93
N GLN A 136 13.93 -3.48 24.14
CA GLN A 136 14.36 -4.45 23.13
C GLN A 136 13.30 -5.53 22.87
N ALA A 137 12.58 -5.98 23.90
CA ALA A 137 11.53 -6.99 23.76
C ALA A 137 10.38 -6.50 22.85
N THR A 138 10.00 -5.22 22.98
CA THR A 138 9.03 -4.57 22.08
C THR A 138 9.57 -4.53 20.65
N ILE A 139 10.80 -4.08 20.46
CA ILE A 139 11.43 -3.98 19.14
C ILE A 139 11.58 -5.35 18.46
N ASP A 140 11.91 -6.39 19.22
CA ASP A 140 12.02 -7.76 18.70
C ASP A 140 10.68 -8.30 18.21
N ARG A 141 9.57 -7.98 18.90
CA ARG A 141 8.22 -8.29 18.40
C ARG A 141 7.90 -7.52 17.12
N VAL A 142 8.27 -6.24 17.04
CA VAL A 142 8.07 -5.42 15.83
C VAL A 142 8.89 -5.94 14.63
N ARG A 143 10.05 -6.56 14.89
CA ARG A 143 10.95 -7.13 13.88
C ARG A 143 10.35 -8.30 13.11
N GLU A 144 9.36 -9.02 13.66
CA GLU A 144 8.82 -10.26 13.08
C GLU A 144 8.33 -10.06 11.63
N PRO A 145 8.91 -10.77 10.64
CA PRO A 145 8.48 -10.66 9.24
C PRO A 145 7.00 -11.02 9.05
N GLY A 146 6.35 -10.37 8.09
CA GLY A 146 4.92 -10.55 7.80
C GLY A 146 3.94 -10.03 8.85
N ARG A 147 4.40 -9.43 9.97
CA ARG A 147 3.51 -8.87 11.01
C ARG A 147 3.35 -7.36 10.88
N ASP A 148 2.12 -6.89 10.73
CA ASP A 148 1.75 -5.48 10.70
C ASP A 148 1.53 -4.91 12.10
N PHE A 149 1.94 -3.66 12.30
CA PHE A 149 1.77 -2.92 13.54
C PHE A 149 1.42 -1.47 13.25
N ARG A 150 0.45 -0.91 14.00
CA ARG A 150 0.17 0.54 14.02
C ARG A 150 0.81 1.18 15.25
N LEU A 151 1.58 2.24 15.07
CA LEU A 151 2.13 3.05 16.17
C LEU A 151 1.22 4.25 16.42
N ARG A 152 0.50 4.26 17.55
CA ARG A 152 -0.39 5.37 17.92
C ARG A 152 -0.22 5.71 19.40
N LEU A 153 -0.58 6.94 19.74
CA LEU A 153 -0.75 7.35 21.13
C LEU A 153 -2.09 6.79 21.63
N SER A 154 -2.08 6.13 22.79
CA SER A 154 -3.31 5.75 23.51
C SER A 154 -4.01 7.00 24.04
N ASP A 155 -5.31 6.91 24.36
CA ASP A 155 -6.06 8.01 25.01
C ASP A 155 -5.43 8.47 26.33
N GLY A 156 -4.68 7.58 26.99
CA GLY A 156 -3.90 7.88 28.19
C GLY A 156 -2.55 8.56 27.93
N GLY A 157 -2.20 8.85 26.67
CA GLY A 157 -0.98 9.58 26.33
C GLY A 157 0.29 8.73 26.25
N ALA A 158 0.19 7.40 26.21
CA ALA A 158 1.33 6.49 26.03
C ALA A 158 1.42 5.97 24.59
N TRP A 159 2.61 5.97 24.00
CA TRP A 159 2.84 5.42 22.66
C TRP A 159 2.85 3.90 22.70
N GLN A 160 2.10 3.27 21.79
CA GLN A 160 1.95 1.83 21.74
C GLN A 160 1.82 1.32 20.30
N PHE A 161 2.28 0.09 20.09
CA PHE A 161 2.03 -0.68 18.89
C PHE A 161 0.75 -1.48 19.04
N THR A 162 -0.10 -1.45 18.01
CA THR A 162 -1.29 -2.32 17.91
C THR A 162 -1.06 -3.28 16.75
N PRO A 163 -1.01 -4.61 16.97
CA PRO A 163 -0.97 -5.58 15.89
C PRO A 163 -2.17 -5.41 14.96
N VAL A 164 -1.96 -5.54 13.65
CA VAL A 164 -3.03 -5.44 12.66
C VAL A 164 -3.02 -6.65 11.75
N GLU A 165 -4.20 -7.17 11.41
CA GLU A 165 -4.36 -8.17 10.37
C GLU A 165 -5.24 -7.59 9.26
N TYR A 166 -4.68 -7.53 8.05
CA TYR A 166 -5.38 -7.16 6.82
C TYR A 166 -5.82 -8.43 6.11
N LEU A 167 -7.13 -8.61 5.95
CA LEU A 167 -7.74 -9.82 5.37
C LEU A 167 -8.40 -9.48 4.02
N PRO A 168 -7.62 -9.32 2.94
CA PRO A 168 -8.13 -8.93 1.63
C PRO A 168 -8.84 -10.08 0.91
N HIS A 169 -9.91 -9.75 0.21
CA HIS A 169 -10.60 -10.62 -0.73
C HIS A 169 -10.93 -9.86 -2.01
N LYS A 170 -10.64 -10.47 -3.17
CA LYS A 170 -11.02 -9.92 -4.48
C LYS A 170 -12.46 -10.32 -4.80
N ALA A 171 -13.39 -9.40 -4.59
CA ALA A 171 -14.80 -9.58 -4.90
C ALA A 171 -15.07 -9.24 -6.38
N VAL A 172 -15.76 -10.14 -7.07
CA VAL A 172 -16.25 -9.94 -8.45
C VAL A 172 -17.75 -10.20 -8.45
N VAL A 173 -18.53 -9.20 -8.87
CA VAL A 173 -19.99 -9.25 -8.93
C VAL A 173 -20.42 -9.15 -10.38
N SER A 174 -20.99 -10.24 -10.89
CA SER A 174 -21.57 -10.34 -12.23
C SER A 174 -23.07 -10.54 -12.09
N GLY A 175 -23.88 -9.55 -12.48
CA GLY A 175 -25.33 -9.60 -12.28
C GLY A 175 -25.74 -9.19 -10.86
N THR A 176 -26.67 -9.93 -10.26
CA THR A 176 -27.35 -9.57 -8.99
C THR A 176 -26.87 -10.37 -7.78
N GLU A 177 -26.10 -11.44 -7.98
CA GLU A 177 -25.62 -12.27 -6.87
C GLU A 177 -24.40 -11.63 -6.17
N PRO A 178 -24.41 -11.52 -4.83
CA PRO A 178 -23.27 -10.99 -4.10
C PRO A 178 -22.09 -11.95 -4.13
N ALA A 179 -20.87 -11.42 -4.15
CA ALA A 179 -19.67 -12.20 -3.88
C ALA A 179 -19.62 -12.55 -2.38
N GLN A 180 -19.44 -13.82 -2.04
CA GLN A 180 -19.45 -14.31 -0.65
C GLN A 180 -18.16 -15.03 -0.29
N TRP A 181 -17.66 -14.79 0.92
CA TRP A 181 -16.46 -15.47 1.44
C TRP A 181 -16.45 -15.46 2.98
N THR A 182 -15.48 -16.13 3.56
CA THR A 182 -15.23 -16.11 5.00
C THR A 182 -13.89 -15.50 5.33
N VAL A 183 -13.79 -14.83 6.47
CA VAL A 183 -12.52 -14.37 7.06
C VAL A 183 -12.39 -14.91 8.49
N ASP A 184 -11.17 -15.24 8.90
CA ASP A 184 -10.87 -15.68 10.26
C ASP A 184 -10.21 -14.54 11.04
N ASN A 185 -10.93 -14.00 12.03
CA ASN A 185 -10.41 -12.97 12.93
C ASN A 185 -9.74 -13.65 14.13
N ARG A 186 -8.41 -13.61 14.15
CA ARG A 186 -7.61 -14.20 15.24
C ARG A 186 -7.57 -13.36 16.51
N CYS A 187 -8.14 -12.16 16.46
CA CYS A 187 -8.22 -11.23 17.58
C CYS A 187 -9.59 -11.36 18.31
N GLY A 188 -9.78 -10.53 19.33
CA GLY A 188 -11.08 -10.42 20.00
C GLY A 188 -12.18 -9.87 19.09
N GLN A 189 -13.42 -9.95 19.59
CA GLN A 189 -14.55 -9.29 18.96
C GLN A 189 -14.34 -7.78 18.94
N GLN A 190 -14.59 -7.13 17.80
CA GLN A 190 -14.34 -5.70 17.61
C GLN A 190 -15.26 -5.07 16.56
N PRO A 191 -15.46 -3.73 16.58
CA PRO A 191 -16.17 -3.02 15.51
C PRO A 191 -15.59 -3.38 14.13
N PHE A 192 -16.47 -3.59 13.15
CA PHE A 192 -16.04 -3.95 11.80
C PHE A 192 -15.34 -2.76 11.13
N ARG A 193 -14.08 -2.97 10.73
CA ARG A 193 -13.28 -2.05 9.93
C ARG A 193 -13.04 -2.64 8.56
N VAL A 194 -13.08 -1.79 7.54
CA VAL A 194 -12.91 -2.26 6.15
C VAL A 194 -12.23 -1.23 5.28
N ARG A 195 -11.40 -1.72 4.36
CA ARG A 195 -10.91 -0.96 3.22
C ARG A 195 -11.43 -1.57 1.92
N ILE A 196 -12.03 -0.75 1.04
CA ILE A 196 -12.56 -1.18 -0.25
C ILE A 196 -11.85 -0.39 -1.35
N GLU A 197 -11.06 -1.06 -2.20
CA GLU A 197 -10.51 -0.48 -3.42
C GLU A 197 -11.31 -0.99 -4.62
N VAL A 198 -11.87 -0.10 -5.44
CA VAL A 198 -12.54 -0.50 -6.67
C VAL A 198 -11.50 -0.74 -7.76
N LEU A 199 -11.62 -1.86 -8.46
CA LEU A 199 -10.67 -2.25 -9.51
C LEU A 199 -11.17 -1.80 -10.88
N GLN A 200 -10.27 -1.79 -11.86
CA GLN A 200 -10.69 -1.71 -13.27
C GLN A 200 -11.34 -3.03 -13.67
N SER A 201 -12.22 -3.02 -14.66
CA SER A 201 -12.91 -4.23 -15.10
C SER A 201 -12.44 -4.64 -16.49
N PRO A 202 -11.99 -5.88 -16.69
CA PRO A 202 -11.67 -6.38 -18.03
C PRO A 202 -12.94 -6.39 -18.87
N LEU A 203 -12.80 -5.99 -20.13
CA LEU A 203 -13.85 -6.22 -21.12
C LEU A 203 -13.79 -7.69 -21.55
N PRO A 204 -14.95 -8.35 -21.76
CA PRO A 204 -14.97 -9.65 -22.39
C PRO A 204 -14.18 -9.62 -23.70
N PRO A 205 -13.39 -10.66 -24.00
CA PRO A 205 -12.66 -10.73 -25.26
C PRO A 205 -13.65 -10.66 -26.42
N ASP A 206 -13.35 -9.85 -27.44
CA ASP A 206 -14.13 -9.84 -28.68
C ASP A 206 -13.94 -11.19 -29.40
N PRO A 207 -14.98 -12.05 -29.45
CA PRO A 207 -14.87 -13.36 -30.08
C PRO A 207 -14.63 -13.27 -31.60
N ALA A 208 -14.94 -12.14 -32.24
CA ALA A 208 -14.72 -11.92 -33.66
C ALA A 208 -13.32 -11.38 -34.00
N ALA A 209 -12.57 -10.87 -33.01
CA ALA A 209 -11.25 -10.28 -33.21
C ALA A 209 -10.29 -10.53 -32.03
N PRO A 210 -9.99 -11.80 -31.68
CA PRO A 210 -8.99 -12.08 -30.66
C PRO A 210 -7.64 -11.51 -31.09
N ARG A 211 -6.94 -10.84 -30.17
CA ARG A 211 -5.56 -10.35 -30.37
C ARG A 211 -4.58 -11.33 -29.71
N PRO A 212 -4.20 -12.43 -30.37
CA PRO A 212 -3.27 -13.39 -29.78
C PRO A 212 -1.90 -12.76 -29.59
N ILE A 213 -1.39 -12.85 -28.36
CA ILE A 213 -0.02 -12.49 -28.03
C ILE A 213 0.90 -13.67 -28.37
N ILE A 214 0.50 -14.87 -27.93
CA ILE A 214 1.19 -16.14 -28.18
C ILE A 214 0.21 -17.32 -28.02
N ASP A 215 0.46 -18.40 -28.77
CA ASP A 215 -0.29 -19.66 -28.68
C ASP A 215 0.70 -20.83 -28.56
N PHE A 216 0.92 -21.33 -27.34
CA PHE A 216 1.84 -22.45 -27.09
C PHE A 216 1.32 -23.81 -27.54
N SER A 217 0.11 -23.90 -28.12
CA SER A 217 -0.32 -25.13 -28.81
C SER A 217 0.54 -25.41 -30.05
N ASP A 218 1.18 -24.37 -30.60
CA ASP A 218 2.35 -24.50 -31.46
C ASP A 218 3.60 -24.72 -30.60
N THR A 219 3.90 -25.99 -30.35
CA THR A 219 5.01 -26.37 -29.47
C THR A 219 6.37 -25.96 -30.01
N SER A 220 6.49 -25.56 -31.29
CA SER A 220 7.74 -25.02 -31.85
C SER A 220 8.12 -23.66 -31.27
N LEU A 221 7.16 -22.93 -30.68
CA LEU A 221 7.40 -21.67 -29.97
C LEU A 221 8.03 -21.88 -28.59
N ILE A 222 8.05 -23.10 -28.06
CA ILE A 222 8.59 -23.40 -26.74
C ILE A 222 10.11 -23.54 -26.85
N ALA A 223 10.82 -22.46 -26.51
CA ALA A 223 12.28 -22.39 -26.56
C ALA A 223 12.94 -22.83 -25.24
N SER A 224 12.22 -22.84 -24.13
CA SER A 224 12.74 -23.22 -22.81
C SER A 224 11.76 -24.08 -22.03
N ARG A 225 12.30 -25.04 -21.27
CA ARG A 225 11.57 -25.91 -20.35
C ARG A 225 12.43 -26.21 -19.14
N ASN A 226 11.84 -26.24 -17.95
CA ASN A 226 12.55 -26.60 -16.74
C ASN A 226 11.60 -27.20 -15.70
N CYS A 227 12.11 -28.02 -14.80
CA CYS A 227 11.35 -28.63 -13.71
C CYS A 227 12.16 -28.60 -12.41
N ALA A 228 11.47 -28.55 -11.28
CA ALA A 228 12.05 -28.86 -9.99
C ALA A 228 12.52 -30.33 -9.95
N ALA A 229 13.43 -30.65 -9.03
CA ALA A 229 13.83 -32.03 -8.78
C ALA A 229 12.61 -32.93 -8.51
N ASN A 230 12.60 -34.12 -9.10
CA ASN A 230 11.53 -35.12 -9.02
C ASN A 230 10.15 -34.65 -9.54
N VAL A 231 10.10 -33.60 -10.35
CA VAL A 231 8.95 -33.20 -11.14
C VAL A 231 9.22 -33.53 -12.61
N THR A 232 8.25 -34.14 -13.30
CA THR A 232 8.32 -34.40 -14.74
C THR A 232 7.20 -33.65 -15.46
N GLN A 233 7.43 -33.24 -16.71
CA GLN A 233 6.47 -32.51 -17.53
C GLN A 233 6.32 -33.14 -18.92
N GLU A 234 5.07 -33.36 -19.32
CA GLU A 234 4.65 -33.71 -20.68
C GLU A 234 3.82 -32.57 -21.27
N ILE A 235 4.01 -32.28 -22.56
CA ILE A 235 3.25 -31.28 -23.31
C ILE A 235 2.65 -31.93 -24.55
N LEU A 236 1.40 -31.62 -24.86
CA LEU A 236 0.67 -32.15 -26.01
C LEU A 236 -0.17 -31.04 -26.64
N THR A 237 -0.42 -31.15 -27.95
CA THR A 237 -1.41 -30.31 -28.63
C THR A 237 -2.77 -31.00 -28.56
N GLU A 238 -3.74 -30.34 -27.92
CA GLU A 238 -5.13 -30.82 -27.81
C GLU A 238 -5.97 -30.22 -28.94
N THR A 239 -6.82 -31.04 -29.56
CA THR A 239 -7.69 -30.66 -30.69
C THR A 239 -9.14 -31.15 -30.54
N ALA A 240 -9.40 -32.08 -29.61
CA ALA A 240 -10.73 -32.64 -29.40
C ALA A 240 -11.58 -31.79 -28.43
N ASP A 241 -10.97 -31.28 -27.36
CA ASP A 241 -11.64 -30.40 -26.39
C ASP A 241 -10.85 -29.10 -26.25
N VAL A 242 -11.29 -28.08 -26.97
CA VAL A 242 -10.58 -26.80 -27.13
C VAL A 242 -11.48 -25.58 -26.92
N ARG A 243 -10.89 -24.49 -26.43
CA ARG A 243 -11.53 -23.17 -26.32
C ARG A 243 -10.58 -22.07 -26.78
N GLY A 244 -11.14 -21.00 -27.34
CA GLY A 244 -10.39 -19.82 -27.80
C GLY A 244 -9.58 -20.00 -29.09
N GLY A 245 -9.54 -21.21 -29.66
CA GLY A 245 -8.84 -21.53 -30.90
C GLY A 245 -9.05 -22.98 -31.32
N PRO A 246 -8.58 -23.39 -32.51
CA PRO A 246 -8.76 -24.75 -33.04
C PRO A 246 -7.84 -25.81 -32.38
N ARG A 247 -6.86 -25.36 -31.59
CA ARG A 247 -5.91 -26.19 -30.85
C ARG A 247 -5.52 -25.50 -29.55
N ASN A 248 -5.20 -26.26 -28.52
CA ASN A 248 -4.75 -25.76 -27.21
C ASN A 248 -3.52 -26.54 -26.72
N LEU A 249 -2.76 -25.96 -25.79
CA LEU A 249 -1.64 -26.64 -25.13
C LEU A 249 -2.17 -27.44 -23.94
N ARG A 250 -1.90 -28.75 -23.89
CA ARG A 250 -2.11 -29.57 -22.70
C ARG A 250 -0.78 -29.77 -21.98
N ILE A 251 -0.76 -29.52 -20.67
CA ILE A 251 0.40 -29.71 -19.80
C ILE A 251 0.03 -30.74 -18.75
N ARG A 252 0.80 -31.83 -18.70
CA ARG A 252 0.76 -32.81 -17.62
C ARG A 252 2.04 -32.71 -16.82
N ALA A 253 1.93 -32.58 -15.51
CA ALA A 253 3.09 -32.62 -14.63
C ALA A 253 2.86 -33.58 -13.46
N VAL A 254 3.88 -34.39 -13.16
CA VAL A 254 3.84 -35.37 -12.07
C VAL A 254 4.89 -34.99 -11.04
N ASN A 255 4.50 -34.93 -9.78
CA ASN A 255 5.36 -34.61 -8.66
C ASN A 255 5.58 -35.87 -7.80
N ARG A 256 6.83 -36.36 -7.73
CA ARG A 256 7.18 -37.51 -6.89
C ARG A 256 7.66 -37.11 -5.49
N ASN A 257 7.77 -35.81 -5.20
CA ASN A 257 8.14 -35.32 -3.87
C ASN A 257 7.00 -35.49 -2.86
N ALA A 258 7.34 -35.44 -1.57
CA ALA A 258 6.39 -35.43 -0.46
C ALA A 258 5.82 -34.03 -0.13
N PHE A 259 6.19 -33.00 -0.89
CA PHE A 259 5.73 -31.63 -0.73
C PHE A 259 5.18 -31.08 -2.06
N SER A 260 4.25 -30.13 -1.97
CA SER A 260 3.70 -29.43 -3.16
C SER A 260 4.37 -28.08 -3.40
N VAL A 261 4.60 -27.28 -2.36
CA VAL A 261 5.24 -25.96 -2.49
C VAL A 261 6.69 -26.10 -2.94
N GLY A 262 7.01 -25.52 -4.10
CA GLY A 262 8.33 -25.68 -4.74
C GLY A 262 8.42 -26.89 -5.67
N ALA A 263 7.35 -27.70 -5.81
CA ALA A 263 7.21 -28.66 -6.89
C ALA A 263 6.64 -27.95 -8.12
N TRP A 264 7.53 -27.50 -9.00
CA TRP A 264 7.17 -26.66 -10.12
C TRP A 264 7.70 -27.19 -11.46
N THR A 265 7.07 -26.74 -12.55
CA THR A 265 7.56 -26.86 -13.91
C THR A 265 7.31 -25.56 -14.66
N SER A 266 8.14 -25.25 -15.65
CA SER A 266 8.04 -24.05 -16.48
C SER A 266 8.25 -24.39 -17.94
N LEU A 267 7.58 -23.65 -18.81
CA LEU A 267 7.88 -23.58 -20.23
C LEU A 267 7.69 -22.16 -20.73
N GLY A 268 8.34 -21.81 -21.84
CA GLY A 268 8.14 -20.49 -22.42
C GLY A 268 8.99 -20.23 -23.64
N THR A 269 8.99 -18.96 -24.03
CA THR A 269 9.77 -18.44 -25.14
C THR A 269 10.55 -17.20 -24.71
N SER A 270 11.64 -16.92 -25.40
CA SER A 270 12.46 -15.73 -25.22
C SER A 270 12.56 -14.95 -26.53
N TYR A 271 12.63 -13.63 -26.43
CA TYR A 271 12.75 -12.70 -27.54
C TYR A 271 14.03 -11.89 -27.35
N GLY A 272 14.97 -12.03 -28.29
CA GLY A 272 16.13 -11.13 -28.37
C GLY A 272 15.73 -9.75 -28.90
N PHE A 273 16.69 -8.83 -29.02
CA PHE A 273 16.45 -7.56 -29.70
C PHE A 273 16.16 -7.77 -31.21
N PRO A 274 15.12 -7.13 -31.80
CA PRO A 274 14.13 -6.28 -31.15
C PRO A 274 13.11 -7.11 -30.34
N TYR A 275 12.93 -6.72 -29.08
CA TYR A 275 12.03 -7.39 -28.14
C TYR A 275 10.58 -7.40 -28.64
N ARG A 276 9.75 -8.29 -28.07
CA ARG A 276 8.34 -8.43 -28.48
C ARG A 276 7.51 -7.24 -27.98
N ASP A 277 6.87 -6.54 -28.90
CA ASP A 277 5.82 -5.58 -28.60
C ASP A 277 4.46 -6.29 -28.53
N ILE A 278 3.78 -6.19 -27.38
CA ILE A 278 2.42 -6.72 -27.16
C ILE A 278 1.35 -5.62 -27.12
N GLY A 279 1.71 -4.41 -27.55
CA GLY A 279 0.84 -3.26 -27.69
C GLY A 279 0.42 -2.61 -26.38
N ALA A 280 -0.69 -1.88 -26.43
CA ALA A 280 -1.27 -1.14 -25.31
C ALA A 280 -2.26 -1.97 -24.47
N CYS A 281 -2.13 -3.30 -24.44
CA CYS A 281 -2.97 -4.13 -23.59
C CYS A 281 -2.73 -3.82 -22.10
N SER A 282 -3.79 -3.88 -21.31
CA SER A 282 -3.74 -3.64 -19.86
C SER A 282 -3.67 -4.94 -19.05
N GLY A 283 -3.58 -6.07 -19.74
CA GLY A 283 -3.44 -7.40 -19.18
C GLY A 283 -3.54 -8.47 -20.25
N VAL A 284 -3.63 -9.72 -19.82
CA VAL A 284 -3.86 -10.88 -20.68
C VAL A 284 -5.07 -11.69 -20.23
N GLY A 285 -5.69 -12.39 -21.17
CA GLY A 285 -6.73 -13.37 -20.88
C GLY A 285 -6.45 -14.69 -21.59
N LEU A 286 -6.94 -15.78 -21.02
CA LEU A 286 -6.78 -17.12 -21.58
C LEU A 286 -7.85 -18.08 -21.04
N TRP A 287 -8.23 -19.05 -21.86
CA TRP A 287 -9.04 -20.18 -21.40
C TRP A 287 -8.16 -21.20 -20.69
N VAL A 288 -8.58 -21.65 -19.52
CA VAL A 288 -7.92 -22.71 -18.75
C VAL A 288 -8.95 -23.80 -18.46
N LYS A 289 -8.63 -25.03 -18.85
CA LYS A 289 -9.33 -26.22 -18.40
C LYS A 289 -8.64 -26.73 -17.15
N GLY A 290 -9.24 -26.44 -16.00
CA GLY A 290 -8.75 -26.90 -14.70
C GLY A 290 -9.10 -28.37 -14.45
N ASP A 291 -8.33 -29.00 -13.56
CA ASP A 291 -8.50 -30.40 -13.13
C ASP A 291 -8.88 -30.53 -11.65
N GLY A 292 -9.04 -29.41 -10.92
CA GLY A 292 -9.31 -29.40 -9.48
C GLY A 292 -8.12 -29.78 -8.60
N SER A 293 -6.90 -29.84 -9.15
CA SER A 293 -5.68 -30.25 -8.42
C SER A 293 -5.27 -29.28 -7.31
N ARG A 294 -5.77 -28.04 -7.33
CA ARG A 294 -5.31 -26.91 -6.48
C ARG A 294 -3.84 -26.54 -6.71
N ALA A 295 -3.23 -26.99 -7.81
CA ALA A 295 -1.97 -26.44 -8.27
C ALA A 295 -2.16 -24.97 -8.69
N VAL A 296 -1.05 -24.24 -8.83
CA VAL A 296 -1.06 -22.83 -9.24
C VAL A 296 -0.45 -22.70 -10.63
N LEU A 297 -1.21 -22.17 -11.57
CA LEU A 297 -0.71 -21.74 -12.88
C LEU A 297 -0.24 -20.29 -12.80
N ASN A 298 0.93 -20.00 -13.36
CA ASN A 298 1.47 -18.65 -13.50
C ASN A 298 1.59 -18.29 -14.98
N VAL A 299 1.02 -17.16 -15.37
CA VAL A 299 1.30 -16.51 -16.65
C VAL A 299 2.30 -15.39 -16.38
N GLN A 300 3.55 -15.62 -16.76
CA GLN A 300 4.65 -14.70 -16.46
C GLN A 300 5.13 -13.98 -17.70
N LEU A 301 5.28 -12.66 -17.60
CA LEU A 301 5.90 -11.81 -18.63
C LEU A 301 7.11 -11.09 -18.04
N ARG A 302 8.17 -10.95 -18.83
CA ARG A 302 9.41 -10.28 -18.38
C ARG A 302 9.83 -9.13 -19.29
N THR A 303 10.53 -8.17 -18.69
CA THR A 303 11.27 -7.12 -19.40
C THR A 303 12.76 -7.32 -19.18
N ASP A 304 13.55 -7.14 -20.23
CA ASP A 304 15.01 -7.32 -20.19
C ASP A 304 15.72 -6.34 -19.22
N ALA A 305 16.84 -6.79 -18.65
CA ALA A 305 17.65 -6.02 -17.71
C ALA A 305 18.13 -4.68 -18.27
N MET A 306 18.40 -4.59 -19.58
CA MET A 306 18.78 -3.34 -20.25
C MET A 306 17.73 -2.23 -20.09
N PHE A 307 16.46 -2.60 -19.84
CA PHE A 307 15.35 -1.67 -19.63
C PHE A 307 14.87 -1.64 -18.17
N GLY A 308 15.70 -2.14 -17.25
CA GLY A 308 15.42 -2.15 -15.81
C GLY A 308 14.51 -3.28 -15.39
N ALA A 309 14.83 -4.51 -15.83
CA ALA A 309 14.30 -5.82 -15.42
C ALA A 309 12.97 -5.81 -14.65
N ALA A 310 11.95 -6.42 -15.23
CA ALA A 310 10.66 -6.62 -14.56
C ALA A 310 10.22 -8.07 -14.70
N ILE A 311 9.63 -8.62 -13.63
CA ILE A 311 8.91 -9.90 -13.66
C ILE A 311 7.46 -9.61 -13.27
N SER A 312 6.54 -9.85 -14.21
CA SER A 312 5.09 -9.68 -14.02
C SER A 312 4.45 -11.05 -13.87
N GLU A 313 4.00 -11.38 -12.67
CA GLU A 313 3.37 -12.67 -12.35
C GLU A 313 1.87 -12.54 -12.18
N HIS A 314 1.15 -13.54 -12.69
CA HIS A 314 -0.30 -13.60 -12.66
C HIS A 314 -0.73 -15.04 -12.40
N TYR A 315 -1.30 -15.29 -11.24
CA TYR A 315 -1.61 -16.63 -10.78
C TYR A 315 -3.08 -17.00 -11.00
N VAL A 316 -3.31 -18.25 -11.39
CA VAL A 316 -4.62 -18.90 -11.46
C VAL A 316 -4.57 -20.13 -10.56
N ASP A 317 -5.40 -20.13 -9.53
CA ASP A 317 -5.58 -21.30 -8.66
C ASP A 317 -6.44 -22.34 -9.39
N LEU A 318 -5.92 -23.56 -9.56
CA LEU A 318 -6.56 -24.66 -10.27
C LEU A 318 -7.50 -25.45 -9.34
N ASP A 319 -8.36 -24.73 -8.62
CA ASP A 319 -9.34 -25.26 -7.66
C ASP A 319 -10.68 -25.65 -8.30
N PHE A 320 -10.75 -25.59 -9.63
CA PHE A 320 -11.93 -25.84 -10.43
C PHE A 320 -11.68 -26.91 -11.48
N THR A 321 -12.75 -27.57 -11.92
CA THR A 321 -12.72 -28.55 -13.02
C THR A 321 -13.44 -27.97 -14.24
N GLY A 322 -12.90 -28.23 -15.43
CA GLY A 322 -13.49 -27.76 -16.69
C GLY A 322 -13.02 -26.35 -17.09
N TRP A 323 -13.65 -25.79 -18.12
CA TRP A 323 -13.22 -24.55 -18.75
C TRP A 323 -13.62 -23.29 -17.96
N ARG A 324 -12.64 -22.43 -17.71
CA ARG A 324 -12.83 -21.08 -17.17
C ARG A 324 -12.02 -20.10 -18.03
N TYR A 325 -12.58 -18.95 -18.34
CA TYR A 325 -11.81 -17.84 -18.90
C TYR A 325 -11.17 -17.07 -17.75
N CYS A 326 -9.85 -16.92 -17.77
CA CYS A 326 -9.08 -16.26 -16.73
C CYS A 326 -8.60 -14.91 -17.27
N GLU A 327 -8.88 -13.85 -16.50
CA GLU A 327 -8.51 -12.46 -16.82
C GLU A 327 -7.44 -11.99 -15.85
N LEU A 328 -6.31 -11.55 -16.38
CA LEU A 328 -5.08 -11.28 -15.62
C LEU A 328 -4.58 -9.85 -15.89
N PRO A 329 -5.15 -8.82 -15.21
CA PRO A 329 -4.74 -7.44 -15.39
C PRO A 329 -3.30 -7.21 -14.95
N PHE A 330 -2.51 -6.47 -15.74
CA PHE A 330 -1.13 -6.11 -15.37
C PHE A 330 -1.06 -5.20 -14.14
N ARG A 331 -2.17 -4.54 -13.78
CA ARG A 331 -2.31 -3.75 -12.56
C ARG A 331 -2.45 -4.61 -11.29
N GLU A 332 -2.91 -5.84 -11.44
CA GLU A 332 -3.21 -6.78 -10.36
C GLU A 332 -2.18 -7.92 -10.40
N ARG A 333 -0.91 -7.57 -10.23
CA ARG A 333 0.17 -8.57 -10.12
C ARG A 333 0.09 -9.29 -8.79
N ASP A 334 0.29 -10.60 -8.83
CA ASP A 334 0.29 -11.46 -7.64
C ASP A 334 1.72 -11.67 -7.07
N SER A 335 2.61 -10.69 -7.25
CA SER A 335 4.04 -10.79 -6.87
C SER A 335 4.26 -11.07 -5.38
N ASP A 336 3.30 -10.76 -4.52
CA ASP A 336 3.35 -11.05 -3.08
C ASP A 336 3.33 -12.56 -2.79
N ARG A 337 2.51 -13.32 -3.54
CA ARG A 337 2.43 -14.78 -3.41
C ARG A 337 3.72 -15.48 -3.83
N ALA A 338 4.50 -14.88 -4.72
CA ALA A 338 5.75 -15.44 -5.25
C ALA A 338 6.75 -15.84 -4.16
N PHE A 339 6.84 -15.02 -3.10
CA PHE A 339 7.75 -15.21 -1.98
C PHE A 339 7.49 -16.50 -1.19
N GLY A 340 6.23 -16.97 -1.16
CA GLY A 340 5.84 -18.22 -0.51
C GLY A 340 5.94 -19.46 -1.40
N LEU A 341 6.03 -19.28 -2.72
CA LEU A 341 5.95 -20.38 -3.70
C LEU A 341 7.29 -21.07 -3.99
N LYS A 342 8.40 -20.60 -3.40
CA LYS A 342 9.76 -21.17 -3.55
C LYS A 342 10.19 -21.30 -5.02
N TRP A 343 9.81 -20.35 -5.86
CA TRP A 343 10.26 -20.27 -7.25
C TRP A 343 11.80 -20.17 -7.36
N PRO A 344 12.41 -20.69 -8.44
CA PRO A 344 13.86 -20.67 -8.60
C PRO A 344 14.44 -19.26 -8.76
N TYR A 345 13.67 -18.31 -9.31
CA TYR A 345 14.12 -16.94 -9.57
C TYR A 345 13.99 -16.00 -8.37
N VAL A 346 13.07 -16.24 -7.43
CA VAL A 346 12.78 -15.29 -6.32
C VAL A 346 14.02 -15.01 -5.46
N ARG A 347 14.89 -16.00 -5.24
CA ARG A 347 16.10 -15.85 -4.40
C ARG A 347 17.12 -14.84 -4.92
N GLY A 348 17.04 -14.42 -6.18
CA GLY A 348 17.89 -13.37 -6.77
C GLY A 348 17.14 -12.23 -7.44
N ALA A 349 15.83 -12.38 -7.68
CA ALA A 349 15.02 -11.45 -8.48
C ALA A 349 13.87 -10.79 -7.70
N GLY A 350 13.86 -10.87 -6.37
CA GLY A 350 12.81 -10.23 -5.55
C GLY A 350 12.70 -8.72 -5.74
N TYR A 351 13.82 -8.07 -6.08
CA TYR A 351 13.82 -6.67 -6.54
C TYR A 351 13.07 -6.49 -7.87
N GLU A 352 13.39 -7.30 -8.89
CA GLU A 352 12.78 -7.26 -10.23
C GLU A 352 11.28 -7.60 -10.22
N LEU A 353 10.84 -8.39 -9.24
CA LEU A 353 9.44 -8.75 -9.03
C LEU A 353 8.58 -7.58 -8.56
N CYS A 354 9.18 -6.66 -7.80
CA CYS A 354 8.44 -5.66 -7.04
C CYS A 354 8.66 -4.23 -7.51
N HIS A 355 9.88 -3.88 -7.95
CA HIS A 355 10.31 -2.50 -8.17
C HIS A 355 9.77 -1.87 -9.46
N ARG A 356 9.46 -2.66 -10.51
CA ARG A 356 9.16 -2.11 -11.85
C ARG A 356 7.90 -2.70 -12.44
N ASP A 357 7.31 -1.94 -13.36
CA ASP A 357 6.20 -2.38 -14.19
C ASP A 357 6.71 -3.07 -15.46
N LEU A 358 5.93 -4.01 -15.99
CA LEU A 358 6.16 -4.60 -17.30
C LEU A 358 6.20 -3.52 -18.40
N GLN A 359 7.21 -3.56 -19.27
CA GLN A 359 7.25 -2.77 -20.49
C GLN A 359 6.64 -3.56 -21.66
N THR A 360 5.38 -3.26 -22.00
CA THR A 360 4.64 -4.01 -23.03
C THR A 360 5.21 -3.86 -24.44
N ALA A 361 5.97 -2.79 -24.73
CA ALA A 361 6.68 -2.62 -26.00
C ALA A 361 7.99 -3.43 -26.10
N ARG A 362 8.44 -4.06 -25.00
CA ARG A 362 9.76 -4.69 -24.89
C ARG A 362 9.72 -5.95 -24.02
N VAL A 363 8.77 -6.83 -24.30
CA VAL A 363 8.65 -8.12 -23.62
C VAL A 363 9.78 -9.03 -24.10
N SER A 364 10.60 -9.49 -23.14
CA SER A 364 11.74 -10.37 -23.41
C SER A 364 11.39 -11.83 -23.25
N GLU A 365 10.41 -12.17 -22.40
CA GLU A 365 9.96 -13.55 -22.19
C GLU A 365 8.47 -13.60 -21.92
N ILE A 366 7.83 -14.69 -22.37
CA ILE A 366 6.48 -15.08 -21.97
C ILE A 366 6.55 -16.54 -21.57
N ASN A 367 6.12 -16.84 -20.34
CA ASN A 367 6.29 -18.13 -19.70
C ASN A 367 4.97 -18.62 -19.08
N LEU A 368 4.75 -19.93 -19.12
CA LEU A 368 3.74 -20.64 -18.34
C LEU A 368 4.45 -21.50 -17.30
N LEU A 369 4.08 -21.35 -16.03
CA LEU A 369 4.65 -22.14 -14.95
C LEU A 369 3.53 -22.79 -14.13
N LEU A 370 3.79 -23.98 -13.62
CA LEU A 370 2.94 -24.65 -12.63
C LEU A 370 3.73 -24.80 -11.34
N ASN A 371 3.10 -24.58 -10.19
CA ASN A 371 3.63 -24.84 -8.85
C ASN A 371 2.55 -25.47 -7.98
N GLN A 372 2.91 -25.83 -6.75
CA GLN A 372 2.02 -26.53 -5.83
C GLN A 372 1.43 -27.79 -6.45
N ILE A 373 2.16 -28.45 -7.37
CA ILE A 373 1.75 -29.73 -7.94
C ILE A 373 1.57 -30.70 -6.76
N PRO A 374 0.42 -31.36 -6.60
CA PRO A 374 0.12 -32.15 -5.40
C PRO A 374 1.24 -33.13 -5.05
N ALA A 375 1.57 -33.24 -3.76
CA ALA A 375 2.59 -34.17 -3.28
C ALA A 375 2.26 -35.60 -3.69
N LYS A 376 3.22 -36.32 -4.29
CA LYS A 376 3.01 -37.66 -4.88
C LYS A 376 1.86 -37.72 -5.89
N GLY A 377 1.45 -36.59 -6.45
CA GLY A 377 0.31 -36.46 -7.34
C GLY A 377 0.70 -35.84 -8.67
N GLN A 378 -0.30 -35.31 -9.37
CA GLN A 378 -0.16 -34.75 -10.69
C GLN A 378 -1.12 -33.59 -10.93
N VAL A 379 -0.86 -32.85 -12.00
CA VAL A 379 -1.75 -31.85 -12.59
C VAL A 379 -1.85 -32.11 -14.10
N ASP A 380 -3.04 -31.97 -14.66
CA ASP A 380 -3.33 -32.15 -16.10
C ASP A 380 -4.28 -31.04 -16.57
N VAL A 381 -3.71 -29.99 -17.17
CA VAL A 381 -4.46 -28.80 -17.58
C VAL A 381 -4.35 -28.56 -19.08
N THR A 382 -5.39 -27.96 -19.65
CA THR A 382 -5.39 -27.50 -21.04
C THR A 382 -5.52 -25.98 -21.07
N ILE A 383 -4.69 -25.32 -21.86
CA ILE A 383 -4.53 -23.87 -21.88
C ILE A 383 -4.69 -23.37 -23.31
N GLY A 384 -5.60 -22.41 -23.48
CA GLY A 384 -5.83 -21.73 -24.75
C GLY A 384 -4.78 -20.69 -25.09
N PRO A 385 -4.91 -20.03 -26.27
CA PRO A 385 -4.01 -18.95 -26.64
C PRO A 385 -4.06 -17.81 -25.61
N ILE A 386 -2.91 -17.20 -25.35
CA ILE A 386 -2.82 -16.01 -24.51
C ILE A 386 -3.18 -14.81 -25.38
N VAL A 387 -4.27 -14.13 -25.03
CA VAL A 387 -4.76 -12.96 -25.78
C VAL A 387 -4.58 -11.69 -24.96
N GLY A 388 -4.29 -10.58 -25.65
CA GLY A 388 -4.26 -9.26 -25.01
C GLY A 388 -5.67 -8.81 -24.66
N MET A 389 -5.84 -8.18 -23.49
CA MET A 389 -7.11 -7.63 -23.05
C MET A 389 -7.04 -6.14 -22.71
N THR A 390 -8.21 -5.52 -22.66
CA THR A 390 -8.40 -4.13 -22.23
C THR A 390 -9.25 -4.12 -20.98
N ALA A 391 -8.79 -3.40 -19.97
CA ALA A 391 -9.52 -3.09 -18.75
C ALA A 391 -10.03 -1.65 -18.85
N VAL A 392 -11.26 -1.44 -18.40
CA VAL A 392 -11.93 -0.15 -18.39
C VAL A 392 -12.19 0.30 -16.96
N ASP A 393 -12.25 1.60 -16.77
CA ASP A 393 -12.72 2.16 -15.50
C ASP A 393 -14.23 1.91 -15.37
N THR A 394 -14.65 1.57 -14.16
CA THR A 394 -16.05 1.36 -13.77
C THR A 394 -16.37 2.19 -12.54
N THR A 395 -17.63 2.61 -12.41
CA THR A 395 -18.14 3.26 -11.21
C THR A 395 -19.21 2.37 -10.59
N LEU A 396 -18.93 1.85 -9.40
CA LEU A 396 -19.86 1.02 -8.64
C LEU A 396 -20.87 1.91 -7.92
N ARG A 397 -22.13 1.51 -7.97
CA ARG A 397 -23.26 2.10 -7.25
C ARG A 397 -23.84 1.09 -6.27
N ASP A 398 -24.65 1.56 -5.33
CA ASP A 398 -25.35 0.75 -4.34
C ASP A 398 -24.42 -0.28 -3.65
N VAL A 399 -23.21 0.18 -3.33
CA VAL A 399 -22.17 -0.65 -2.72
C VAL A 399 -22.62 -1.03 -1.32
N ALA A 400 -22.70 -2.32 -1.06
CA ALA A 400 -23.10 -2.85 0.23
C ALA A 400 -22.23 -4.04 0.64
N LEU A 401 -21.99 -4.12 1.94
CA LEU A 401 -21.40 -5.26 2.61
C LEU A 401 -22.44 -5.90 3.53
N THR A 402 -22.40 -7.21 3.65
CA THR A 402 -23.07 -7.93 4.73
C THR A 402 -22.02 -8.64 5.57
N VAL A 403 -22.04 -8.43 6.88
CA VAL A 403 -21.09 -9.06 7.81
C VAL A 403 -21.90 -9.81 8.86
N ASN A 404 -21.77 -11.14 8.88
CA ASN A 404 -22.54 -12.02 9.77
C ASN A 404 -24.05 -11.76 9.74
N GLY A 405 -24.59 -11.55 8.53
CA GLY A 405 -26.01 -11.24 8.30
C GLY A 405 -26.40 -9.77 8.47
N LYS A 406 -25.53 -8.90 9.03
CA LYS A 406 -25.84 -7.48 9.23
C LYS A 406 -25.39 -6.63 8.04
N PRO A 407 -26.29 -5.82 7.45
CA PRO A 407 -25.97 -5.00 6.28
C PRO A 407 -25.28 -3.68 6.67
N LEU A 408 -24.34 -3.26 5.83
CA LEU A 408 -23.66 -1.97 5.82
C LEU A 408 -23.70 -1.41 4.41
N ARG A 409 -24.38 -0.29 4.19
CA ARG A 409 -24.48 0.36 2.87
C ARG A 409 -23.62 1.61 2.81
N VAL A 410 -22.93 1.77 1.69
CA VAL A 410 -22.09 2.92 1.41
C VAL A 410 -22.92 3.94 0.61
N PRO A 411 -23.10 5.17 1.10
CA PRO A 411 -23.95 6.19 0.46
C PRO A 411 -23.24 6.97 -0.65
N VAL A 412 -22.14 6.44 -1.20
CA VAL A 412 -21.35 7.09 -2.26
C VAL A 412 -21.09 6.11 -3.41
N ALA A 413 -21.11 6.64 -4.63
CA ALA A 413 -20.61 5.91 -5.79
C ALA A 413 -19.08 5.95 -5.80
N ILE A 414 -18.45 4.85 -6.24
CA ILE A 414 -17.00 4.65 -6.11
C ILE A 414 -16.43 4.24 -7.46
N SER A 415 -15.42 4.95 -7.96
CA SER A 415 -14.82 4.67 -9.28
C SER A 415 -13.56 3.82 -9.18
N SER A 416 -13.15 3.18 -10.27
CA SER A 416 -11.91 2.40 -10.33
C SER A 416 -10.71 3.21 -9.82
N GLY A 417 -9.95 2.60 -8.90
CA GLY A 417 -8.82 3.20 -8.19
C GLY A 417 -9.20 3.95 -6.91
N ASP A 418 -10.44 4.40 -6.75
CA ASP A 418 -10.90 5.01 -5.52
C ASP A 418 -10.85 4.00 -4.36
N LEU A 419 -10.75 4.54 -3.14
CA LEU A 419 -10.65 3.77 -1.91
C LEU A 419 -11.61 4.29 -0.88
N LEU A 420 -12.32 3.38 -0.24
CA LEU A 420 -13.05 3.65 0.99
C LEU A 420 -12.32 3.04 2.17
N GLU A 421 -12.24 3.79 3.26
CA GLU A 421 -11.77 3.29 4.56
C GLU A 421 -12.85 3.58 5.61
N LEU A 422 -13.23 2.58 6.38
CA LEU A 422 -14.08 2.69 7.55
C LEU A 422 -13.29 2.22 8.77
N ASP A 423 -13.16 3.09 9.76
CA ASP A 423 -12.49 2.79 11.03
C ASP A 423 -13.51 2.64 12.18
N GLU A 424 -13.02 2.48 13.40
CA GLU A 424 -13.81 2.18 14.61
C GLU A 424 -14.79 3.27 15.03
N ASP A 425 -14.55 4.52 14.65
CA ASP A 425 -15.43 5.65 14.91
C ASP A 425 -16.73 5.59 14.09
N GLY A 426 -16.81 4.63 13.15
CA GLY A 426 -17.95 4.43 12.28
C GLY A 426 -18.05 5.47 11.17
N VAL A 427 -17.04 6.32 10.97
CA VAL A 427 -17.00 7.32 9.90
C VAL A 427 -16.22 6.76 8.72
N GLY A 428 -16.88 6.67 7.57
CA GLY A 428 -16.27 6.29 6.31
C GLY A 428 -15.54 7.46 5.66
N VAL A 429 -14.44 7.16 4.97
CA VAL A 429 -13.64 8.13 4.21
C VAL A 429 -13.50 7.66 2.78
N HIS A 430 -13.81 8.53 1.83
CA HIS A 430 -13.67 8.27 0.39
C HIS A 430 -12.47 9.04 -0.15
N TYR A 431 -11.51 8.30 -0.69
CA TYR A 431 -10.34 8.83 -1.38
C TYR A 431 -10.41 8.51 -2.87
N ASP A 432 -9.90 9.42 -3.70
CA ASP A 432 -9.69 9.13 -5.12
C ASP A 432 -8.51 8.17 -5.37
N GLN A 433 -8.25 7.84 -6.64
CA GLN A 433 -7.14 6.98 -7.04
C GLN A 433 -5.75 7.45 -6.58
N ARG A 434 -5.54 8.76 -6.40
CA ARG A 434 -4.28 9.33 -5.88
C ARG A 434 -4.24 9.35 -4.37
N GLY A 435 -5.36 9.11 -3.68
CA GLY A 435 -5.49 9.21 -2.24
C GLY A 435 -5.98 10.58 -1.75
N ALA A 436 -6.50 11.45 -2.63
CA ALA A 436 -7.02 12.74 -2.22
C ALA A 436 -8.41 12.55 -1.61
N LEU A 437 -8.64 13.15 -0.43
CA LEU A 437 -9.95 13.12 0.21
C LEU A 437 -11.02 13.70 -0.73
N ARG A 438 -12.05 12.90 -1.02
CA ARG A 438 -13.26 13.29 -1.73
C ARG A 438 -14.37 13.68 -0.77
N SER A 439 -14.62 12.84 0.23
CA SER A 439 -15.65 13.08 1.24
C SER A 439 -15.45 12.18 2.47
N ARG A 440 -16.09 12.57 3.57
CA ARG A 440 -16.40 11.69 4.68
C ARG A 440 -17.89 11.36 4.65
N PHE A 441 -18.26 10.16 5.03
CA PHE A 441 -19.64 9.68 5.00
C PHE A 441 -19.95 8.81 6.21
N GLN A 442 -21.24 8.72 6.54
CA GLN A 442 -21.74 7.76 7.52
C GLN A 442 -22.34 6.57 6.75
N PRO A 443 -21.84 5.33 6.91
CA PRO A 443 -22.51 4.17 6.33
C PRO A 443 -23.91 3.99 6.93
N GLU A 444 -24.84 3.51 6.11
CA GLU A 444 -26.18 3.15 6.57
C GLU A 444 -26.15 1.72 7.12
N CYS A 445 -26.34 1.61 8.43
CA CYS A 445 -26.32 0.34 9.15
C CYS A 445 -27.64 0.18 9.91
N PRO A 446 -28.72 -0.33 9.27
CA PRO A 446 -30.06 -0.38 9.87
C PRO A 446 -30.12 -1.27 11.14
N GLU A 447 -29.17 -2.19 11.29
CA GLU A 447 -29.04 -3.09 12.45
C GLU A 447 -27.84 -2.73 13.36
N GLY A 448 -27.38 -1.47 13.28
CA GLY A 448 -26.16 -0.99 13.92
C GLY A 448 -24.90 -1.40 13.17
N ILE A 449 -23.77 -0.76 13.51
CA ILE A 449 -22.47 -1.07 12.88
C ILE A 449 -22.16 -2.56 13.07
N PRO A 450 -21.85 -3.31 11.99
CA PRO A 450 -21.51 -4.72 12.12
C PRO A 450 -20.27 -4.94 12.98
N VAL A 451 -20.16 -6.15 13.50
CA VAL A 451 -19.08 -6.56 14.39
C VAL A 451 -18.29 -7.67 13.71
N LEU A 452 -16.97 -7.61 13.83
CA LEU A 452 -16.08 -8.71 13.49
C LEU A 452 -15.94 -9.59 14.73
N ASN A 453 -16.55 -10.77 14.72
CA ASN A 453 -16.49 -11.75 15.80
C ASN A 453 -15.08 -12.37 15.87
N ALA A 454 -14.69 -12.93 17.01
CA ALA A 454 -13.52 -13.82 17.06
C ALA A 454 -13.79 -15.09 16.24
N GLY A 455 -12.79 -15.58 15.51
CA GLY A 455 -12.91 -16.74 14.62
C GLY A 455 -13.53 -16.42 13.26
N ILE A 456 -14.30 -17.37 12.71
CA ILE A 456 -14.86 -17.29 11.36
C ILE A 456 -16.00 -16.26 11.29
N ASN A 457 -15.92 -15.40 10.29
CA ASN A 457 -16.93 -14.40 9.94
C ASN A 457 -17.36 -14.57 8.48
N HIS A 458 -18.65 -14.42 8.21
CA HIS A 458 -19.21 -14.52 6.86
C HIS A 458 -19.40 -13.12 6.27
N LEU A 459 -18.77 -12.87 5.13
CA LEU A 459 -18.84 -11.60 4.42
C LEU A 459 -19.50 -11.79 3.06
N ALA A 460 -20.28 -10.79 2.66
CA ALA A 460 -20.78 -10.65 1.31
C ALA A 460 -20.57 -9.23 0.79
N PHE A 461 -20.26 -9.09 -0.50
CA PHE A 461 -20.13 -7.81 -1.20
C PHE A 461 -21.07 -7.78 -2.40
N SER A 462 -21.86 -6.71 -2.50
CA SER A 462 -22.76 -6.45 -3.62
C SER A 462 -22.59 -5.02 -4.12
N CYS A 463 -22.79 -4.83 -5.42
CA CYS A 463 -22.82 -3.53 -6.06
C CYS A 463 -23.61 -3.60 -7.36
N VAL A 464 -23.98 -2.44 -7.87
CA VAL A 464 -24.45 -2.25 -9.25
C VAL A 464 -23.32 -1.69 -10.09
N SER A 465 -22.90 -2.42 -11.12
CA SER A 465 -21.95 -1.97 -12.13
C SER A 465 -22.71 -1.59 -13.41
N PRO A 466 -22.45 -0.41 -14.02
CA PRO A 466 -23.07 -0.04 -15.28
C PRO A 466 -22.48 -0.84 -16.46
N GLY A 467 -23.34 -1.33 -17.34
CA GLY A 467 -22.95 -1.99 -18.59
C GLY A 467 -22.61 -3.48 -18.41
N ALA A 468 -21.78 -3.99 -19.31
CA ALA A 468 -21.44 -5.42 -19.38
C ALA A 468 -20.21 -5.81 -18.52
N ALA A 469 -19.46 -4.83 -18.02
CA ALA A 469 -18.27 -5.09 -17.22
C ALA A 469 -18.64 -5.43 -15.78
N PRO A 470 -18.07 -6.50 -15.19
CA PRO A 470 -18.39 -6.90 -13.82
C PRO A 470 -17.97 -5.84 -12.82
N GLY A 471 -18.65 -5.78 -11.67
CA GLY A 471 -18.22 -4.96 -10.55
C GLY A 471 -17.05 -5.64 -9.83
N ARG A 472 -15.93 -4.95 -9.64
CA ARG A 472 -14.72 -5.55 -9.06
C ARG A 472 -14.16 -4.67 -7.94
N ALA A 473 -13.82 -5.29 -6.82
CA ALA A 473 -13.19 -4.60 -5.71
C ALA A 473 -12.27 -5.53 -4.89
N ILE A 474 -11.24 -4.96 -4.26
CA ILE A 474 -10.55 -5.60 -3.13
C ILE A 474 -11.23 -5.12 -1.85
N VAL A 475 -11.89 -6.05 -1.14
CA VAL A 475 -12.49 -5.81 0.16
C VAL A 475 -11.56 -6.37 1.22
N THR A 476 -11.00 -5.51 2.06
CA THR A 476 -10.06 -5.88 3.12
C THR A 476 -10.72 -5.66 4.48
N ALA A 477 -11.13 -6.73 5.15
CA ALA A 477 -11.48 -6.64 6.56
C ALA A 477 -10.21 -6.38 7.39
N VAL A 478 -10.31 -5.54 8.41
CA VAL A 478 -9.17 -5.16 9.25
C VAL A 478 -9.45 -5.54 10.70
N ALA A 479 -8.60 -6.39 11.26
CA ALA A 479 -8.64 -6.78 12.67
C ALA A 479 -7.48 -6.12 13.42
N LEU A 480 -7.76 -5.56 14.59
CA LEU A 480 -6.76 -5.06 15.53
C LEU A 480 -6.59 -6.08 16.67
N GLY A 481 -5.34 -6.33 17.05
CA GLY A 481 -4.99 -7.11 18.23
C GLY A 481 -4.78 -6.24 19.47
N GLU A 482 -4.40 -6.87 20.59
CA GLU A 482 -4.11 -6.15 21.83
C GLU A 482 -2.87 -5.26 21.68
N PRO A 483 -2.99 -3.96 22.05
CA PRO A 483 -1.84 -3.05 22.07
C PRO A 483 -0.72 -3.51 23.00
N PHE A 484 0.50 -3.13 22.67
CA PHE A 484 1.70 -3.40 23.46
C PHE A 484 2.75 -2.32 23.24
N GLY A 485 3.75 -2.29 24.11
CA GLY A 485 4.89 -1.41 23.98
C GLY A 485 5.35 -1.00 25.36
N THR A 486 6.57 -1.38 25.70
CA THR A 486 7.19 -0.97 26.96
C THR A 486 8.19 0.13 26.65
N ARG A 487 8.02 1.28 27.32
CA ARG A 487 8.99 2.38 27.23
C ARG A 487 10.32 1.93 27.83
N ALA A 488 11.42 2.25 27.15
CA ALA A 488 12.76 2.06 27.67
C ALA A 488 13.03 2.97 28.89
N ALA A 489 14.04 2.63 29.69
CA ALA A 489 14.45 3.46 30.82
C ALA A 489 15.13 4.77 30.36
N ASP A 490 15.99 4.66 29.33
CA ASP A 490 16.89 5.74 28.90
C ASP A 490 16.45 6.35 27.55
N VAL A 491 15.23 6.90 27.52
CA VAL A 491 14.69 7.57 26.32
C VAL A 491 15.40 8.90 26.08
N ASP A 492 15.88 9.13 24.86
CA ASP A 492 16.36 10.44 24.42
C ASP A 492 15.18 11.35 24.04
N TRP A 493 14.64 12.03 25.05
CA TRP A 493 13.51 12.96 24.90
C TRP A 493 13.80 14.13 23.96
N SER A 494 15.07 14.45 23.69
CA SER A 494 15.42 15.53 22.76
C SER A 494 14.97 15.24 21.32
N LYS A 495 14.79 13.96 20.97
CA LYS A 495 14.30 13.51 19.66
C LYS A 495 12.78 13.56 19.55
N LEU A 496 12.06 13.63 20.68
CA LEU A 496 10.61 13.65 20.78
C LEU A 496 10.08 15.01 21.25
N ARG A 497 10.77 16.10 20.87
CA ARG A 497 10.35 17.48 21.13
C ARG A 497 9.11 17.88 20.33
N TYR A 498 8.99 17.35 19.12
CA TYR A 498 7.92 17.68 18.18
C TYR A 498 7.11 16.43 17.89
N GLU A 499 5.81 16.50 18.13
CA GLU A 499 4.91 15.39 17.86
C GLU A 499 3.78 15.86 16.95
N CYS A 500 3.84 15.49 15.67
CA CYS A 500 2.84 15.85 14.68
C CYS A 500 1.58 15.01 14.88
N ASP A 501 0.41 15.62 14.68
CA ASP A 501 -0.83 14.86 14.49
C ASP A 501 -1.02 14.53 13.00
N MET A 502 -1.86 13.52 12.73
CA MET A 502 -2.31 13.25 11.38
C MET A 502 -2.99 14.50 10.80
N PRO A 503 -2.56 15.01 9.63
CA PRO A 503 -3.16 16.20 9.02
C PRO A 503 -4.66 16.02 8.77
N ARG A 504 -5.42 17.09 8.97
CA ARG A 504 -6.87 17.10 8.73
C ARG A 504 -7.19 17.91 7.49
N VAL A 505 -7.77 17.26 6.48
CA VAL A 505 -8.39 17.97 5.35
C VAL A 505 -9.88 18.16 5.67
N ILE A 506 -10.33 19.40 5.60
CA ILE A 506 -11.71 19.83 5.83
C ILE A 506 -12.31 20.24 4.49
N THR A 507 -13.34 19.51 4.10
CA THR A 507 -14.16 19.76 2.90
C THR A 507 -15.52 20.36 3.24
N ARG A 508 -15.97 20.24 4.49
CA ARG A 508 -17.27 20.74 4.97
C ARG A 508 -17.20 21.17 6.45
N PHE A 509 -18.06 22.10 6.84
CA PHE A 509 -18.22 22.57 8.23
C PHE A 509 -19.51 22.00 8.87
N ASP A 510 -19.59 20.68 8.99
CA ASP A 510 -20.79 19.94 9.42
C ASP A 510 -20.71 19.37 10.85
N GLY A 511 -19.65 19.71 11.59
CA GLY A 511 -19.36 19.18 12.92
C GLY A 511 -18.68 17.81 12.92
N ARG A 512 -18.59 17.13 11.76
CA ARG A 512 -17.92 15.84 11.60
C ARG A 512 -16.58 16.02 10.88
N ASP A 513 -16.59 16.64 9.71
CA ASP A 513 -15.40 16.78 8.89
C ASP A 513 -14.44 17.82 9.47
N ASN A 514 -14.96 18.89 10.05
CA ASN A 514 -14.21 19.96 10.70
C ASN A 514 -13.92 19.75 12.20
N CYS A 515 -14.13 18.53 12.73
CA CYS A 515 -13.85 18.18 14.13
C CYS A 515 -12.94 16.94 14.18
N TRP A 516 -11.95 16.93 15.07
CA TRP A 516 -11.04 15.81 15.29
C TRP A 516 -10.46 15.83 16.71
N THR A 517 -9.67 14.82 17.06
CA THR A 517 -8.98 14.72 18.35
C THR A 517 -7.47 14.81 18.18
N SER A 518 -6.81 15.35 19.21
CA SER A 518 -5.36 15.31 19.40
C SER A 518 -5.10 14.81 20.80
N VAL A 519 -4.23 13.82 20.93
CA VAL A 519 -3.86 13.31 22.25
C VAL A 519 -2.52 13.90 22.66
N LEU A 520 -2.45 14.41 23.89
CA LEU A 520 -1.20 14.86 24.49
C LEU A 520 -0.51 13.69 25.18
N ARG A 521 0.79 13.51 24.92
CA ARG A 521 1.61 12.49 25.57
C ARG A 521 1.67 12.72 27.08
N ASP A 522 1.51 11.66 27.86
CA ASP A 522 1.58 11.66 29.33
C ASP A 522 2.48 10.51 29.78
N GLU A 523 3.71 10.86 30.16
CA GLU A 523 4.75 9.89 30.51
C GLU A 523 4.90 9.73 32.03
N GLY A 524 3.92 10.21 32.80
CA GLY A 524 3.91 10.19 34.25
C GLY A 524 5.05 11.02 34.85
N GLY A 525 5.42 12.15 34.22
CA GLY A 525 6.53 13.01 34.64
C GLY A 525 7.93 12.51 34.25
N ALA A 526 8.05 11.37 33.56
CA ALA A 526 9.35 10.87 33.07
C ALA A 526 9.86 11.61 31.82
N SER A 527 8.97 12.28 31.11
CA SER A 527 9.32 13.17 29.99
C SER A 527 9.36 14.62 30.47
N PRO A 528 10.23 15.47 29.91
CA PRO A 528 10.15 16.93 30.10
C PRO A 528 8.81 17.55 29.66
N GLY A 529 7.91 16.76 29.04
CA GLY A 529 6.78 17.20 28.24
C GLY A 529 5.38 17.06 28.84
N ASP A 530 5.18 17.05 30.15
CA ASP A 530 3.82 17.04 30.73
C ASP A 530 2.99 18.30 30.39
N ARG A 531 3.58 19.27 29.67
CA ARG A 531 2.93 20.42 29.02
C ARG A 531 3.48 20.58 27.61
N ALA A 532 2.59 20.72 26.64
CA ALA A 532 2.94 21.12 25.27
C ALA A 532 2.07 22.27 24.80
N THR A 533 2.65 23.11 23.94
CA THR A 533 1.90 24.12 23.20
C THR A 533 1.50 23.54 21.84
N LEU A 534 0.27 23.81 21.41
CA LEU A 534 -0.21 23.43 20.09
C LEU A 534 0.26 24.46 19.05
N GLU A 535 1.18 24.06 18.19
CA GLU A 535 1.48 24.77 16.95
C GLU A 535 0.64 24.20 15.80
N PHE A 536 0.30 25.02 14.81
CA PHE A 536 -0.49 24.55 13.68
C PHE A 536 -0.31 25.38 12.42
N ASP A 537 -0.61 24.76 11.28
CA ASP A 537 -0.80 25.41 9.99
C ASP A 537 -2.24 25.25 9.53
N ILE A 538 -2.82 26.33 8.99
CA ILE A 538 -4.07 26.30 8.25
C ILE A 538 -3.75 26.68 6.81
N ALA A 539 -3.95 25.77 5.88
CA ALA A 539 -3.76 25.99 4.44
C ALA A 539 -5.12 26.03 3.74
N VAL A 540 -5.46 27.17 3.15
CA VAL A 540 -6.69 27.32 2.36
C VAL A 540 -6.36 26.90 0.93
N GLU A 541 -6.66 25.65 0.57
CA GLU A 541 -6.37 25.11 -0.76
C GLU A 541 -7.38 25.61 -1.78
N GLN A 542 -8.67 25.58 -1.43
CA GLN A 542 -9.75 25.97 -2.33
C GLN A 542 -10.97 26.45 -1.55
N ILE A 543 -11.42 27.69 -1.81
CA ILE A 543 -12.68 28.26 -1.28
C ILE A 543 -13.43 29.11 -2.33
N GLY A 544 -13.05 29.00 -3.60
CA GLY A 544 -13.55 29.89 -4.67
C GLY A 544 -13.04 31.33 -4.51
N ALA A 545 -13.89 32.31 -4.85
CA ALA A 545 -13.60 33.74 -4.72
C ALA A 545 -13.77 34.29 -3.28
N ASN A 546 -14.14 33.42 -2.34
CA ASN A 546 -14.35 33.79 -0.96
C ASN A 546 -13.03 34.16 -0.27
N LYS A 547 -13.17 34.85 0.85
CA LYS A 547 -12.11 35.04 1.84
C LYS A 547 -12.64 34.68 3.21
N VAL A 548 -11.81 34.06 4.02
CA VAL A 548 -12.23 33.46 5.30
C VAL A 548 -11.34 33.89 6.44
N LYS A 549 -11.90 34.04 7.63
CA LYS A 549 -11.14 34.23 8.86
C LYS A 549 -11.52 33.11 9.83
N PRO A 550 -10.86 31.93 9.72
CA PRO A 550 -11.24 30.77 10.50
C PRO A 550 -11.11 31.01 12.02
N MET A 551 -11.78 30.17 12.79
CA MET A 551 -11.66 30.10 14.24
C MET A 551 -11.28 28.68 14.63
N LEU A 552 -10.19 28.51 15.37
CA LEU A 552 -9.80 27.23 15.94
C LEU A 552 -10.38 27.12 17.36
N VAL A 553 -11.10 26.04 17.63
CA VAL A 553 -11.64 25.73 18.96
C VAL A 553 -10.88 24.56 19.54
N VAL A 554 -10.29 24.72 20.72
CA VAL A 554 -9.54 23.68 21.43
C VAL A 554 -10.17 23.49 22.80
N ASN A 555 -10.76 22.31 23.06
CA ASN A 555 -11.51 22.01 24.29
C ASN A 555 -12.55 23.09 24.66
N GLY A 556 -13.23 23.65 23.65
CA GLY A 556 -14.22 24.72 23.83
C GLY A 556 -13.63 26.13 23.95
N ARG A 557 -12.31 26.30 24.08
CA ARG A 557 -11.66 27.62 24.01
C ARG A 557 -11.50 28.05 22.56
N GLU A 558 -12.03 29.21 22.23
CA GLU A 558 -12.01 29.76 20.88
C GLU A 558 -10.77 30.64 20.65
N LEU A 559 -10.13 30.45 19.50
CA LEU A 559 -9.02 31.26 19.00
C LEU A 559 -9.37 31.75 17.59
N SER A 560 -9.66 33.03 17.46
CA SER A 560 -9.90 33.67 16.16
C SER A 560 -8.59 33.85 15.41
N MET A 561 -8.51 33.41 14.15
CA MET A 561 -7.31 33.63 13.33
C MET A 561 -7.08 35.12 13.10
N PRO A 562 -5.82 35.58 13.06
CA PRO A 562 -5.48 37.01 13.07
C PRO A 562 -5.57 37.64 11.67
N ALA A 563 -5.66 36.84 10.62
CA ALA A 563 -5.67 37.27 9.24
C ALA A 563 -6.84 36.67 8.45
N VAL A 564 -7.36 37.45 7.50
CA VAL A 564 -8.29 36.98 6.47
C VAL A 564 -7.48 36.27 5.39
N MET A 565 -7.92 35.10 4.98
CA MET A 565 -7.20 34.18 4.10
C MET A 565 -7.96 33.94 2.79
N ALA A 566 -7.23 33.77 1.69
CA ALA A 566 -7.73 33.39 0.38
C ALA A 566 -7.13 32.05 -0.08
N SER A 567 -7.68 31.47 -1.16
CA SER A 567 -7.14 30.25 -1.77
C SER A 567 -5.64 30.40 -2.12
N GLY A 568 -4.84 29.40 -1.79
CA GLY A 568 -3.38 29.39 -1.98
C GLY A 568 -2.57 29.96 -0.81
N GLN A 569 -3.23 30.42 0.26
CA GLN A 569 -2.58 31.00 1.43
C GLN A 569 -2.49 30.03 2.59
N ILE A 570 -1.41 30.13 3.37
CA ILE A 570 -1.12 29.30 4.53
C ILE A 570 -0.86 30.22 5.73
N LEU A 571 -1.65 30.08 6.78
CA LEU A 571 -1.38 30.71 8.07
C LEU A 571 -0.58 29.74 8.93
N ARG A 572 0.63 30.15 9.32
CA ARG A 572 1.52 29.37 10.19
C ARG A 572 1.53 30.00 11.58
N CYS A 573 1.20 29.23 12.60
CA CYS A 573 1.18 29.66 14.00
C CYS A 573 2.26 28.89 14.79
N ARG A 574 3.22 29.61 15.36
CA ARG A 574 4.47 29.07 15.95
C ARG A 574 4.91 29.87 17.19
N GLY A 575 5.76 29.28 18.02
CA GLY A 575 6.47 30.01 19.08
C GLY A 575 5.54 30.64 20.10
N GLU A 576 4.50 29.91 20.51
CA GLU A 576 3.45 30.28 21.48
C GLU A 576 2.55 31.47 21.11
N ARG A 577 3.00 32.44 20.32
CA ARG A 577 2.23 33.64 19.95
C ARG A 577 2.43 34.09 18.51
N SER A 578 3.50 33.72 17.85
CA SER A 578 3.82 34.24 16.53
C SER A 578 2.95 33.61 15.45
N TRP A 579 2.60 34.40 14.45
CA TRP A 579 1.95 33.91 13.24
C TRP A 579 2.51 34.56 11.99
N THR A 580 2.42 33.86 10.87
CA THR A 580 2.82 34.35 9.55
C THR A 580 1.83 33.85 8.50
N LEU A 581 1.24 34.76 7.74
CA LEU A 581 0.48 34.42 6.54
C LEU A 581 1.45 34.34 5.37
N VAL A 582 1.43 33.21 4.66
CA VAL A 582 2.36 32.89 3.58
C VAL A 582 1.58 32.59 2.30
N GLU A 583 2.07 33.05 1.16
CA GLU A 583 1.57 32.70 -0.17
C GLU A 583 2.76 32.41 -1.08
N LYS A 584 2.74 31.26 -1.78
CA LYS A 584 3.84 30.83 -2.67
C LYS A 584 5.24 30.90 -2.00
N GLY A 585 5.29 30.58 -0.70
CA GLY A 585 6.51 30.60 0.10
C GLY A 585 6.97 31.98 0.59
N GLN A 586 6.28 33.06 0.22
CA GLN A 586 6.59 34.43 0.66
C GLN A 586 5.66 34.86 1.80
N ALA A 587 6.22 35.52 2.82
CA ALA A 587 5.43 36.08 3.91
C ALA A 587 4.65 37.32 3.43
N LEU A 588 3.33 37.30 3.57
CA LEU A 588 2.44 38.42 3.28
C LEU A 588 2.23 39.30 4.52
N LEU A 589 1.95 38.66 5.65
CA LEU A 589 1.68 39.31 6.93
C LEU A 589 2.34 38.51 8.04
N LYS A 590 2.70 39.18 9.13
CA LYS A 590 3.22 38.57 10.35
C LYS A 590 2.75 39.36 11.56
N GLY A 591 2.66 38.70 12.70
CA GLY A 591 2.31 39.35 13.95
C GLY A 591 2.34 38.38 15.11
N GLU A 592 1.75 38.81 16.22
CA GLU A 592 1.60 38.02 17.43
C GLU A 592 0.13 37.99 17.86
N PHE A 593 -0.30 36.88 18.46
CA PHE A 593 -1.57 36.81 19.18
C PHE A 593 -1.47 37.56 20.51
N ALA A 594 -2.57 38.21 20.91
CA ALA A 594 -2.65 38.89 22.21
C ALA A 594 -2.53 37.90 23.39
N GLU A 595 -3.12 36.71 23.23
CA GLU A 595 -3.00 35.60 24.16
C GLU A 595 -2.12 34.48 23.56
N PRO A 596 -1.44 33.68 24.40
CA PRO A 596 -0.76 32.48 23.92
C PRO A 596 -1.70 31.49 23.22
N LEU A 597 -1.16 30.74 22.28
CA LEU A 597 -1.81 29.60 21.65
C LEU A 597 -2.34 28.63 22.73
N PRO A 598 -3.48 27.96 22.49
CA PRO A 598 -4.08 27.04 23.46
C PRO A 598 -3.09 25.97 23.94
N ALA A 599 -2.95 25.86 25.26
CA ALA A 599 -2.30 24.71 25.87
C ALA A 599 -3.22 23.48 25.76
N LEU A 600 -2.63 22.31 25.57
CA LEU A 600 -3.36 21.05 25.58
C LEU A 600 -3.48 20.53 27.01
N ALA A 601 -4.61 19.91 27.30
CA ALA A 601 -4.79 19.10 28.50
C ALA A 601 -4.15 17.72 28.31
N LYS A 602 -3.78 17.07 29.42
CA LYS A 602 -3.35 15.66 29.40
C LYS A 602 -4.47 14.78 28.84
N GLY A 603 -4.09 13.77 28.05
CA GLY A 603 -5.02 12.89 27.36
C GLY A 603 -5.65 13.52 26.11
N VAL A 604 -6.92 13.18 25.86
CA VAL A 604 -7.63 13.53 24.62
C VAL A 604 -8.08 14.99 24.62
N ASN A 605 -7.72 15.74 23.59
CA ASN A 605 -8.16 17.10 23.32
C ASN A 605 -9.05 17.12 22.08
N ARG A 606 -10.16 17.86 22.14
CA ARG A 606 -11.08 18.04 21.00
C ARG A 606 -10.72 19.32 20.26
N LEU A 607 -10.51 19.19 18.95
CA LEU A 607 -10.21 20.31 18.05
C LEU A 607 -11.35 20.47 17.05
N GLN A 608 -11.69 21.71 16.74
CA GLN A 608 -12.65 22.06 15.70
C GLN A 608 -12.19 23.30 14.95
N LEU A 609 -12.26 23.30 13.61
CA LEU A 609 -12.14 24.52 12.82
C LEU A 609 -13.53 25.03 12.45
N ARG A 610 -13.84 26.29 12.75
CA ARG A 610 -15.07 26.95 12.32
C ARG A 610 -14.77 28.03 11.28
N CYS A 611 -15.69 28.22 10.36
CA CYS A 611 -15.63 29.24 9.34
C CYS A 611 -17.06 29.57 8.90
N ASP A 612 -17.66 30.52 9.61
CA ASP A 612 -19.07 30.87 9.42
C ASP A 612 -19.31 31.49 8.03
N GLU A 613 -18.28 32.11 7.45
CA GLU A 613 -18.35 32.80 6.15
C GLU A 613 -18.57 31.84 4.98
N LEU A 614 -18.24 30.56 5.14
CA LEU A 614 -18.42 29.58 4.06
C LEU A 614 -19.84 29.03 4.01
N GLY A 615 -20.62 29.05 5.10
CA GLY A 615 -22.07 28.76 5.09
C GLY A 615 -22.52 27.46 4.39
N GLY A 616 -21.61 26.49 4.17
CA GLY A 616 -21.86 25.26 3.41
C GLY A 616 -21.27 25.20 1.99
N ALA A 617 -20.55 26.22 1.53
CA ALA A 617 -19.84 26.24 0.25
C ALA A 617 -18.75 25.15 0.19
N ASP A 618 -18.52 24.61 -1.01
CA ASP A 618 -17.42 23.68 -1.25
C ASP A 618 -16.09 24.34 -0.87
N CYS A 619 -15.39 23.71 0.07
CA CYS A 619 -14.08 24.16 0.51
C CYS A 619 -13.07 23.00 0.53
N ARG A 620 -11.80 23.38 0.64
CA ARG A 620 -10.70 22.48 0.97
C ARG A 620 -9.70 23.25 1.81
N ILE A 621 -9.68 22.95 3.10
CA ILE A 621 -8.79 23.58 4.07
C ILE A 621 -8.04 22.48 4.80
N SER A 622 -6.73 22.50 4.74
CA SER A 622 -5.86 21.54 5.43
C SER A 622 -5.35 22.15 6.73
N VAL A 623 -5.44 21.38 7.81
CA VAL A 623 -4.94 21.74 9.14
C VAL A 623 -3.89 20.72 9.55
N SER A 624 -2.67 21.19 9.83
CA SER A 624 -1.59 20.37 10.37
C SER A 624 -1.28 20.84 11.78
N CYS A 625 -1.25 19.93 12.74
CA CYS A 625 -1.00 20.24 14.15
C CYS A 625 0.31 19.60 14.61
N VAL A 626 1.07 20.32 15.45
CA VAL A 626 2.30 19.83 16.08
C VAL A 626 2.27 20.21 17.54
N LYS A 627 2.44 19.20 18.40
CA LYS A 627 2.66 19.39 19.84
C LYS A 627 4.14 19.67 20.05
N VAL A 628 4.44 20.82 20.65
CA VAL A 628 5.81 21.23 20.95
C VAL A 628 6.04 21.13 22.46
N TYR A 629 6.86 20.18 22.85
CA TYR A 629 7.25 19.97 24.24
C TYR A 629 8.43 20.89 24.61
N GLY A 630 8.47 21.29 25.88
CA GLY A 630 9.56 22.09 26.46
C GLY A 630 10.92 21.40 26.32
N ARG A 631 11.99 22.18 26.46
CA ARG A 631 13.36 21.66 26.53
C ARG A 631 13.70 21.20 27.94
#